data_AF-A0A381N139-F1
#
_entry.id   AF-A0A381N139-F1
#
_cell.length_a   1.000
_cell.length_b   1.000
_cell.length_c   1.000
_cell.angle_alpha   90.00
_cell.angle_beta   90.00
_cell.angle_gamma   90.00
#
_symmetry.space_group_name_H-M   'P 1'
#
loop_
_entity.id
_entity.type
_entity.pdbx_description
1 polymer ?
#
loop_
_entity_poly.entity_id
_entity_poly.type
_entity_poly.pdbx_seq_one_letter_code
_entity_poly.pdbx_strand_id
1 'polypeptide(L)'
;MALTVVIGAFGAHNLKDKLSTDNMKIFEKGVQYQAYHSMGLVIIGLLGFNFPHHLLWLPALLFIFGIILFSGSLYILVMSNIKWLGMVTPLGGISFVLGWIFLGWAVFRN
;
A
#
# COMPACT_ATOMS: atom_id res chain seq x y z
N MET A 1 2.90 -9.03 -0.22
CA MET A 1 1.82 -10.05 -0.38
C MET A 1 1.49 -10.77 0.91
N ALA A 2 2.42 -11.50 1.55
CA ALA A 2 2.12 -12.27 2.78
C ALA A 2 1.47 -11.41 3.89
N LEU A 3 2.02 -10.22 4.18
CA LEU A 3 1.45 -9.30 5.17
C LEU A 3 0.02 -8.86 4.81
N THR A 4 -0.29 -8.68 3.53
CA THR A 4 -1.64 -8.32 3.09
C THR A 4 -2.64 -9.41 3.44
N VAL A 5 -2.25 -10.68 3.20
CA VAL A 5 -3.09 -11.84 3.51
C VAL A 5 -3.31 -11.96 5.02
N VAL A 6 -2.24 -11.85 5.81
CA VAL A 6 -2.32 -11.92 7.28
C VAL A 6 -3.22 -10.82 7.84
N ILE A 7 -3.01 -9.56 7.43
CA ILE A 7 -3.78 -8.42 7.94
C ILE A 7 -5.24 -8.48 7.46
N GLY A 8 -5.48 -8.86 6.19
CA GLY A 8 -6.82 -9.02 5.64
C GLY A 8 -7.62 -10.12 6.35
N ALA A 9 -7.00 -11.29 6.56
CA ALA A 9 -7.62 -12.38 7.31
C ALA A 9 -7.87 -11.98 8.77
N PHE A 10 -6.93 -11.29 9.40
CA PHE A 10 -7.11 -10.76 10.76
C PHE A 10 -8.32 -9.82 10.83
N GLY A 11 -8.46 -8.88 9.89
CA GLY A 11 -9.62 -8.00 9.83
C GLY A 11 -10.94 -8.76 9.70
N ALA A 12 -11.01 -9.68 8.74
CA ALA A 12 -12.23 -10.43 8.44
C ALA A 12 -12.71 -11.31 9.61
N HIS A 13 -11.78 -11.92 10.37
CA HIS A 13 -12.10 -12.86 11.43
C HIS A 13 -12.11 -12.25 12.84
N ASN A 14 -11.32 -11.19 13.10
CA ASN A 14 -11.11 -10.67 14.47
C ASN A 14 -11.61 -9.24 14.68
N LEU A 15 -11.80 -8.45 13.60
CA LEU A 15 -12.16 -7.03 13.72
C LEU A 15 -13.60 -6.73 13.26
N LYS A 16 -14.22 -7.58 12.44
CA LYS A 16 -15.53 -7.34 11.82
C LYS A 16 -16.63 -6.97 12.84
N ASP A 17 -16.66 -7.66 13.98
CA ASP A 17 -17.66 -7.41 15.04
C ASP A 17 -17.18 -6.43 16.12
N LYS A 18 -15.93 -5.95 16.02
CA LYS A 18 -15.32 -5.00 16.98
C LYS A 18 -15.26 -3.57 16.47
N LEU A 19 -15.25 -3.39 15.16
CA LEU A 19 -15.23 -2.08 14.51
C LEU A 19 -16.62 -1.69 14.04
N SER A 20 -16.89 -0.38 14.00
CA SER A 20 -18.07 0.12 13.29
C SER A 20 -17.98 -0.21 11.81
N THR A 21 -19.13 -0.26 11.12
CA THR A 21 -19.19 -0.50 9.67
C THR A 21 -18.29 0.46 8.88
N ASP A 22 -18.21 1.73 9.31
CA ASP A 22 -17.36 2.72 8.64
C ASP A 22 -15.87 2.51 8.92
N ASN A 23 -15.49 2.17 10.15
CA ASN A 23 -14.10 1.83 10.47
C ASN A 23 -13.66 0.54 9.77
N MET A 24 -14.57 -0.43 9.60
CA MET A 24 -14.27 -1.64 8.84
C MET A 24 -14.00 -1.33 7.36
N LYS A 25 -14.79 -0.45 6.73
CA LYS A 25 -14.52 0.02 5.35
C LYS A 25 -13.17 0.72 5.24
N ILE A 26 -12.79 1.51 6.24
CA ILE A 26 -11.47 2.19 6.26
C ILE A 26 -10.34 1.17 6.37
N PHE A 27 -10.49 0.15 7.24
CA PHE A 27 -9.52 -0.93 7.37
C PHE A 27 -9.37 -1.70 6.05
N GLU A 28 -10.48 -2.10 5.44
CA GLU A 28 -10.50 -2.83 4.16
C GLU A 28 -9.89 -2.01 3.01
N LYS A 29 -10.10 -0.69 2.98
CA LYS A 29 -9.41 0.23 2.07
C LYS A 29 -7.89 0.15 2.24
N GLY A 30 -7.40 0.15 3.48
CA GLY A 30 -5.97 -0.04 3.77
C GLY A 30 -5.45 -1.38 3.21
N VAL A 31 -6.16 -2.48 3.47
CA VAL A 31 -5.77 -3.81 2.97
C VAL A 31 -5.76 -3.87 1.45
N GLN A 32 -6.78 -3.29 0.80
CA GLN A 32 -6.88 -3.25 -0.65
C GLN A 32 -5.73 -2.48 -1.29
N TYR A 33 -5.41 -1.29 -0.78
CA TYR A 33 -4.30 -0.50 -1.31
C TYR A 33 -2.95 -1.17 -1.03
N GLN A 34 -2.77 -1.82 0.13
CA GLN A 34 -1.59 -2.63 0.38
C GLN A 34 -1.47 -3.79 -0.62
N ALA A 35 -2.58 -4.44 -0.98
CA ALA A 35 -2.61 -5.54 -1.95
C ALA A 35 -2.16 -5.08 -3.34
N TYR A 36 -2.75 -4.01 -3.88
CA TYR A 36 -2.42 -3.51 -5.22
C TYR A 36 -0.96 -3.10 -5.36
N HIS A 37 -0.43 -2.39 -4.36
CA HIS A 37 0.96 -1.93 -4.43
C HIS A 37 1.96 -3.03 -4.05
N SER A 38 1.56 -4.01 -3.23
CA SER A 38 2.34 -5.24 -3.06
C SER A 38 2.42 -6.03 -4.37
N MET A 39 1.35 -6.08 -5.17
CA MET A 39 1.37 -6.69 -6.49
C MET A 39 2.28 -5.90 -7.44
N GLY A 40 2.23 -4.56 -7.38
CA GLY A 40 3.19 -3.68 -8.06
C GLY A 40 4.64 -4.01 -7.72
N LEU A 41 4.97 -4.29 -6.46
CA LEU A 41 6.31 -4.73 -6.05
C LEU A 41 6.70 -6.10 -6.64
N VAL A 42 5.76 -7.05 -6.73
CA VAL A 42 6.00 -8.33 -7.41
C VAL A 42 6.31 -8.09 -8.90
N ILE A 43 5.53 -7.24 -9.57
CA ILE A 43 5.77 -6.86 -10.97
C ILE A 43 7.15 -6.24 -11.13
N ILE A 44 7.54 -5.30 -10.26
CA ILE A 44 8.89 -4.71 -10.28
C ILE A 44 9.97 -5.78 -10.11
N GLY A 45 9.79 -6.73 -9.19
CA GLY A 45 10.72 -7.84 -9.02
C GLY A 45 10.89 -8.69 -10.29
N LEU A 46 9.79 -8.95 -11.00
CA LEU A 46 9.81 -9.67 -12.29
C LEU A 46 10.47 -8.84 -13.40
N LEU A 47 10.23 -7.53 -13.45
CA LEU A 47 10.88 -6.64 -14.42
C LEU A 47 12.39 -6.57 -14.20
N GLY A 48 12.87 -6.80 -12.97
CA GLY A 48 14.30 -6.82 -12.63
C GLY A 48 15.13 -7.86 -13.40
N PHE A 49 14.51 -8.85 -14.05
CA PHE A 49 15.21 -9.77 -14.94
C PHE A 49 15.59 -9.14 -16.30
N ASN A 50 14.90 -8.08 -16.72
CA ASN A 50 15.04 -7.49 -18.05
C ASN A 50 15.40 -6.00 -18.03
N PHE A 51 15.19 -5.32 -16.90
CA PHE A 51 15.43 -3.89 -16.74
C PHE A 51 16.52 -3.63 -15.69
N PRO A 52 17.37 -2.62 -15.90
CA PRO A 52 18.42 -2.30 -14.94
C PRO A 52 17.84 -1.76 -13.62
N HIS A 53 18.49 -2.15 -12.52
CA HIS A 53 18.06 -1.81 -11.15
C HIS A 53 17.81 -0.31 -10.93
N HIS A 54 18.64 0.57 -11.52
CA HIS A 54 18.53 2.01 -11.34
C HIS A 54 17.22 2.62 -11.90
N LEU A 55 16.50 1.91 -12.78
CA LEU A 55 15.19 2.34 -13.27
C LEU A 55 14.04 1.89 -12.34
N LEU A 56 14.25 0.79 -11.62
CA LEU A 56 13.21 0.11 -10.86
C LEU A 56 13.23 0.40 -9.35
N TRP A 57 14.37 0.86 -8.81
CA TRP A 57 14.52 1.08 -7.36
C TRP A 57 13.57 2.17 -6.82
N LEU A 58 13.43 3.28 -7.54
CA LEU A 58 12.60 4.41 -7.12
C LEU A 58 11.10 4.06 -7.07
N PRO A 59 10.48 3.49 -8.12
CA PRO A 59 9.08 3.09 -8.02
C PRO A 59 8.83 2.03 -6.94
N ALA A 60 9.78 1.12 -6.69
CA ALA A 60 9.68 0.17 -5.60
C ALA A 60 9.65 0.85 -4.23
N LEU A 61 10.55 1.80 -3.98
CA LEU A 61 10.55 2.56 -2.73
C LEU A 61 9.26 3.36 -2.55
N LEU A 62 8.76 3.98 -3.61
CA LEU A 62 7.50 4.72 -3.58
C LEU A 62 6.30 3.81 -3.21
N PHE A 63 6.24 2.58 -3.72
CA PHE A 63 5.23 1.63 -3.26
C PHE A 63 5.41 1.21 -1.80
N ILE A 64 6.64 0.99 -1.34
CA ILE A 64 6.92 0.62 0.07
C ILE A 64 6.50 1.76 1.01
N PHE A 65 6.95 3.00 0.74
CA PHE A 65 6.57 4.17 1.52
C PHE A 65 5.07 4.42 1.47
N GLY A 66 4.45 4.29 0.29
CA GLY A 66 3.01 4.37 0.14
C GLY A 66 2.28 3.35 1.00
N ILE A 67 2.73 2.09 1.06
CA ILE A 67 2.12 1.05 1.91
C ILE A 67 2.17 1.45 3.38
N ILE A 68 3.34 1.88 3.86
CA ILE A 68 3.54 2.27 5.26
C ILE A 68 2.66 3.48 5.61
N LEU A 69 2.73 4.55 4.80
CA LEU A 69 2.05 5.81 5.09
C LEU A 69 0.54 5.75 4.83
N PHE A 70 0.10 5.10 3.76
CA PHE A 70 -1.32 4.98 3.43
C PHE A 70 -1.97 3.86 4.23
N SER A 71 -1.50 2.63 4.06
CA SER A 71 -2.19 1.45 4.63
C SER A 71 -1.95 1.36 6.13
N GLY A 72 -0.70 1.55 6.56
CA GLY A 72 -0.33 1.57 7.98
C GLY A 72 -1.07 2.64 8.78
N SER A 73 -1.21 3.86 8.24
CA SER A 73 -1.96 4.92 8.93
C SER A 73 -3.45 4.58 9.10
N LEU A 74 -4.08 3.98 8.09
CA LEU A 74 -5.48 3.56 8.18
C LEU A 74 -5.70 2.43 9.20
N TYR A 75 -4.79 1.46 9.27
CA TYR A 75 -4.85 0.40 10.28
C TYR A 75 -4.76 0.97 11.69
N ILE A 76 -3.76 1.83 11.94
CA ILE A 76 -3.59 2.44 13.26
C ILE A 76 -4.77 3.36 13.58
N LEU A 77 -5.27 4.13 12.61
CA LEU A 77 -6.42 5.03 12.78
C LEU A 77 -7.63 4.28 13.32
N VAL A 78 -8.01 3.15 12.71
CA VAL A 78 -9.22 2.43 13.12
C VAL A 78 -9.06 1.66 14.44
N MET A 79 -7.82 1.29 14.80
CA MET A 79 -7.53 0.57 16.04
C MET A 79 -7.36 1.50 17.25
N SER A 80 -6.84 2.70 17.03
CA SER A 80 -6.49 3.67 18.09
C SER A 80 -7.39 4.90 18.16
N ASN A 81 -8.21 5.15 17.14
CA ASN A 81 -8.98 6.39 16.95
C ASN A 81 -8.14 7.69 16.92
N ILE A 82 -6.82 7.62 16.67
CA ILE A 82 -5.94 8.79 16.53
C ILE A 82 -6.21 9.49 15.19
N LYS A 83 -7.12 10.47 15.18
CA LYS A 83 -7.62 11.13 13.97
C LYS A 83 -6.56 11.82 13.10
N TRP A 84 -5.49 12.34 13.69
CA TRP A 84 -4.42 13.03 12.94
C TRP A 84 -3.73 12.11 11.92
N LEU A 85 -3.74 10.78 12.14
CA LEU A 85 -3.20 9.82 11.19
C LEU A 85 -3.90 9.84 9.83
N GLY A 86 -5.16 10.29 9.77
CA GLY A 86 -5.86 10.50 8.51
C GLY A 86 -5.20 11.56 7.61
N MET A 87 -4.42 12.48 8.18
CA MET A 87 -3.64 13.47 7.40
C MET A 87 -2.32 12.90 6.87
N VAL A 88 -1.88 11.74 7.35
CA VAL A 88 -0.71 11.03 6.81
C VAL A 88 -1.07 10.21 5.57
N THR A 89 -2.30 9.70 5.50
CA THR A 89 -2.80 8.89 4.37
C THR A 89 -2.60 9.54 2.99
N PRO A 90 -2.86 10.86 2.78
CA PRO A 90 -2.62 11.52 1.50
C PRO A 90 -1.16 11.45 1.01
N LEU A 91 -0.19 11.50 1.93
CA LEU A 91 1.23 11.40 1.58
C LEU A 91 1.56 10.03 0.98
N GLY A 92 0.97 8.97 1.55
CA GLY A 92 1.09 7.62 1.00
C GLY A 92 0.41 7.49 -0.37
N GLY A 93 -0.74 8.16 -0.55
CA GLY A 93 -1.44 8.20 -1.84
C GLY A 93 -0.62 8.88 -2.94
N ILE A 94 0.02 10.01 -2.63
CA ILE A 94 0.96 10.68 -3.55
C ILE A 94 2.13 9.75 -3.89
N SER A 95 2.69 9.06 -2.89
CA SER A 95 3.77 8.10 -3.09
C SER A 95 3.36 6.99 -4.07
N PHE A 96 2.16 6.41 -3.92
CA PHE A 96 1.61 5.44 -4.85
C PHE A 96 1.47 5.97 -6.28
N VAL A 97 0.90 7.16 -6.46
CA VAL A 97 0.74 7.79 -7.78
C VAL A 97 2.11 7.97 -8.44
N LEU A 98 3.08 8.53 -7.73
CA LEU A 98 4.43 8.69 -8.25
C LEU A 98 5.07 7.35 -8.58
N GLY A 99 4.88 6.31 -7.75
CA GLY A 99 5.41 4.98 -7.99
C GLY A 99 4.93 4.39 -9.33
N TRP A 100 3.64 4.51 -9.63
CA TRP A 100 3.10 4.06 -10.91
C TRP A 100 3.58 4.89 -12.09
N ILE A 101 3.66 6.22 -11.95
CA ILE A 101 4.16 7.12 -12.99
C ILE A 101 5.62 6.78 -13.33
N PHE A 102 6.49 6.65 -12.32
CA PHE A 102 7.91 6.34 -12.53
C PHE A 102 8.12 4.93 -13.09
N LEU A 103 7.32 3.95 -12.65
CA LEU A 103 7.38 2.60 -13.21
C LEU A 103 6.97 2.60 -14.69
N GLY A 104 5.87 3.26 -15.04
CA GLY A 104 5.44 3.41 -16.43
C GLY A 104 6.51 4.08 -17.28
N TRP A 105 7.07 5.21 -16.80
CA TRP A 105 8.14 5.91 -17.50
C TRP A 105 9.40 5.06 -17.69
N ALA A 106 9.81 4.29 -16.69
CA ALA A 106 10.93 3.36 -16.77
C ALA A 106 10.72 2.29 -17.86
N VAL A 107 9.50 1.76 -17.97
CA VAL A 107 9.14 0.76 -18.97
C VAL A 107 9.04 1.35 -20.38
N PHE A 108 8.50 2.56 -20.55
CA PHE A 108 8.35 3.19 -21.87
C PHE A 108 9.67 3.69 -22.47
N ARG A 109 10.66 4.04 -21.64
CA ARG A 109 11.92 4.63 -22.10
C ARG A 109 12.97 3.59 -22.51
N ASN A 110 12.85 2.35 -22.03
CA ASN A 110 13.85 1.30 -22.19
C ASN A 110 13.40 0.24 -23.20
#